data_AF-A0A2P7QI72-F1
#
_entry.id   AF-A0A2P7QI72-F1
#
_cell.length_a   1.000
_cell.length_b   1.000
_cell.length_c   1.000
_cell.angle_alpha   90.00
_cell.angle_beta   90.00
_cell.angle_gamma   90.00
#
_symmetry.space_group_name_H-M   'P 1'
#
loop_
_entity.id
_entity.type
_entity.pdbx_description
1 polymer ?
#
loop_
_entity_poly.entity_id
_entity_poly.type
_entity_poly.pdbx_seq_one_letter_code
_entity_poly.pdbx_strand_id
1 'polypeptide(L)'
;MAEAWDQVEAVERDNRLRRQAQMALEVSSNLYERLNALDPGALLQVTAPAHDRVGRETSGAKAVAAGGSVGEQVRRSALPNAALSVGFRRMTRKHSPILQRLGTGDGAPQPLARLIATPDAAAPERSAEIGLLSLDILADAVRAAAPPPATSGAVQPIEKLIHDAIAEAIPVASTARSASAAEGSLDSAIATQLTRLAELTRAGAAEAAPTLAIDQITATLKTRLNPSIRLPEAVSTQMHGGRTSAKARGLTTQGGGNDPLTPVMAAPQFSAPMYRLLQDVHDMLLPGLENTPPNTLALLRTNPGFIEAFMIGLNHEFARELLWREYPTDQRSTYFRQFWDVRGGESDGPDLQPMHDWKDAEALGSHIGGGAAGGGLALLIRGDLLRRYPDAMLYAVKAEPDGSFPEGTPSDLRLPRFTGVREPDITFIGFDLTEAEARGEHGTGWYFVLQEQPAAARFGLDPATTPEAPEELGAWRGVCWGHTAGTAEALASLTHVPLAGPLAGKAIGEPPSEIAWGRNAGHMARITLQRSYRIAIHADALLGQR
;
A
#
# COMPACT_ATOMS: atom_id res chain seq x y z
N MET A 1 18.56 13.11 11.79
CA MET A 1 18.38 14.23 10.85
C MET A 1 18.41 13.81 9.39
N ALA A 2 19.46 13.15 8.88
CA ALA A 2 19.50 12.69 7.48
C ALA A 2 18.27 11.83 7.11
N GLU A 3 17.95 10.85 7.95
CA GLU A 3 16.77 9.98 7.79
C GLU A 3 15.43 10.74 7.72
N ALA A 4 15.30 11.90 8.40
CA ALA A 4 14.08 12.71 8.29
C ALA A 4 13.94 13.32 6.89
N TRP A 5 15.03 13.87 6.35
CA TRP A 5 15.03 14.50 5.02
C TRP A 5 14.83 13.48 3.89
N ASP A 6 15.37 12.27 4.04
CA ASP A 6 15.17 11.17 3.08
C ASP A 6 13.69 10.76 2.97
N GLN A 7 12.94 10.86 4.08
CA GLN A 7 11.50 10.59 4.08
C GLN A 7 10.72 11.66 3.28
N VAL A 8 11.07 12.94 3.42
CA VAL A 8 10.24 14.07 2.90
C VAL A 8 10.56 14.52 1.47
N GLU A 9 11.65 14.06 0.86
CA GLU A 9 12.06 14.49 -0.48
C GLU A 9 10.97 14.34 -1.57
N ALA A 10 10.09 13.33 -1.47
CA ALA A 10 8.94 13.21 -2.38
C ALA A 10 7.81 14.19 -2.05
N VAL A 11 7.54 14.42 -0.76
CA VAL A 11 6.51 15.36 -0.29
C VAL A 11 6.86 16.78 -0.69
N GLU A 12 8.13 17.16 -0.68
CA GLU A 12 8.56 18.48 -1.15
C GLU A 12 8.33 18.71 -2.64
N ARG A 13 8.58 17.69 -3.47
CA ARG A 13 8.27 17.75 -4.90
C ARG A 13 6.78 18.00 -5.12
N ASP A 14 5.93 17.26 -4.40
CA ASP A 14 4.48 17.41 -4.45
C ASP A 14 4.03 18.80 -3.94
N ASN A 15 4.64 19.28 -2.85
CA ASN A 15 4.35 20.60 -2.30
C ASN A 15 4.79 21.76 -3.20
N ARG A 16 5.85 21.58 -4.00
CA ARG A 16 6.21 22.57 -5.04
C ARG A 16 5.15 22.64 -6.12
N LEU A 17 4.63 21.51 -6.59
CA LEU A 17 3.54 21.47 -7.57
C LEU A 17 2.25 22.10 -7.03
N ARG A 18 1.90 21.80 -5.77
CA ARG A 18 0.75 22.41 -5.09
C ARG A 18 0.86 23.93 -4.98
N ARG A 19 2.02 24.46 -4.56
CA ARG A 19 2.27 25.91 -4.49
C ARG A 19 2.17 26.59 -5.86
N GLN A 20 2.72 25.97 -6.89
CA GLN A 20 2.59 26.47 -8.27
C GLN A 20 1.13 26.48 -8.73
N ALA A 21 0.35 25.46 -8.35
CA ALA A 21 -1.06 25.39 -8.66
C ALA A 21 -1.90 26.42 -7.91
N GLN A 22 -1.58 26.74 -6.66
CA GLN A 22 -2.22 27.84 -5.91
C GLN A 22 -1.99 29.18 -6.61
N MET A 23 -0.75 29.47 -7.01
CA MET A 23 -0.44 30.68 -7.79
C MET A 23 -1.21 30.69 -9.11
N ALA A 24 -1.25 29.56 -9.83
CA ALA A 24 -2.02 29.44 -11.06
C ALA A 24 -3.52 29.64 -10.83
N LEU A 25 -4.06 29.17 -9.70
CA LEU A 25 -5.45 29.32 -9.32
C LEU A 25 -5.80 30.80 -9.12
N GLU A 26 -4.99 31.55 -8.38
CA GLU A 26 -5.23 32.98 -8.16
C GLU A 26 -5.22 33.78 -9.47
N VAL A 27 -4.23 33.52 -10.34
CA VAL A 27 -4.12 34.20 -11.64
C VAL A 27 -5.28 33.81 -12.57
N SER A 28 -5.62 32.52 -12.63
CA SER A 28 -6.67 32.02 -13.53
C SER A 28 -8.08 32.36 -13.05
N SER A 29 -8.31 32.48 -11.74
CA SER A 29 -9.61 32.89 -11.18
C SER A 29 -9.95 34.32 -11.60
N ASN A 30 -8.98 35.23 -11.52
CA ASN A 30 -9.13 36.60 -12.03
C ASN A 30 -9.44 36.64 -13.55
N LEU A 31 -8.82 35.75 -14.34
CA LEU A 31 -9.12 35.64 -15.77
C LEU A 31 -10.50 35.02 -16.03
N TYR A 32 -10.89 34.03 -15.22
CA TYR A 32 -12.17 33.35 -15.32
C TYR A 32 -13.35 34.26 -14.98
N GLU A 33 -13.22 35.15 -14.00
CA GLU A 33 -14.22 36.19 -13.73
C GLU A 33 -14.44 37.11 -14.93
N ARG A 34 -13.34 37.53 -15.58
CA ARG A 34 -13.41 38.33 -16.81
C ARG A 34 -14.06 37.57 -17.97
N LEU A 35 -13.82 36.26 -18.07
CA LEU A 35 -14.49 35.39 -19.06
C LEU A 35 -15.98 35.24 -18.76
N ASN A 36 -16.36 35.12 -17.48
CA ASN A 36 -17.76 34.99 -17.07
C ASN A 36 -18.60 36.23 -17.34
N ALA A 37 -17.97 37.42 -17.28
CA ALA A 37 -18.59 38.70 -17.61
C ALA A 37 -18.82 38.92 -19.13
N LEU A 38 -18.29 38.03 -20.00
CA LEU A 38 -18.52 38.12 -21.44
C LEU A 38 -19.92 37.62 -21.82
N ASP A 39 -20.48 38.26 -22.84
CA ASP A 39 -21.67 37.78 -23.53
C ASP A 39 -21.44 36.37 -24.12
N PRO A 40 -22.46 35.49 -24.17
CA PRO A 40 -22.32 34.12 -24.67
C PRO A 40 -21.67 34.03 -26.07
N GLY A 41 -21.98 34.95 -26.99
CA GLY A 41 -21.36 34.98 -28.31
C GLY A 41 -19.88 35.37 -28.27
N ALA A 42 -19.54 36.35 -27.43
CA ALA A 42 -18.15 36.77 -27.22
C ALA A 42 -17.32 35.68 -26.52
N LEU A 43 -17.91 34.94 -25.58
CA LEU A 43 -17.28 33.81 -24.91
C LEU A 43 -16.89 32.72 -25.90
N LEU A 44 -17.80 32.35 -26.82
CA LEU A 44 -17.53 31.36 -27.87
C LEU A 44 -16.36 31.80 -28.77
N GLN A 45 -16.28 33.07 -29.16
CA GLN A 45 -15.17 33.58 -29.98
C GLN A 45 -13.83 33.63 -29.24
N VAL A 46 -13.85 33.93 -27.93
CA VAL A 46 -12.62 34.01 -27.12
C VAL A 46 -12.07 32.62 -26.82
N THR A 47 -12.96 31.65 -26.58
CA THR A 47 -12.60 30.28 -26.19
C THR A 47 -12.40 29.33 -27.37
N ALA A 48 -12.51 29.82 -28.62
CA ALA A 48 -12.38 29.01 -29.84
C ALA A 48 -11.14 28.06 -29.86
N PRO A 49 -9.93 28.47 -29.41
CA PRO A 49 -8.78 27.55 -29.38
C PRO A 49 -8.91 26.38 -28.40
N ALA A 50 -9.81 26.46 -27.42
CA ALA A 50 -10.02 25.43 -26.42
C ALA A 50 -11.17 24.46 -26.76
N HIS A 51 -11.99 24.78 -27.77
CA HIS A 51 -13.21 24.01 -28.10
C HIS A 51 -12.94 22.54 -28.40
N ASP A 52 -11.82 22.20 -29.03
CA ASP A 52 -11.43 20.82 -29.32
C ASP A 52 -11.00 20.02 -28.07
N ARG A 53 -10.57 20.70 -27.00
CA ARG A 53 -10.09 20.07 -25.75
C ARG A 53 -11.18 19.95 -24.69
N VAL A 54 -12.30 20.65 -24.87
CA VAL A 54 -13.43 20.61 -23.94
C VAL A 54 -14.41 19.52 -24.36
N GLY A 55 -14.41 18.40 -23.64
CA GLY A 55 -15.35 17.30 -23.83
C GLY A 55 -16.74 17.59 -23.26
N ARG A 56 -17.77 17.08 -23.91
CA ARG A 56 -19.17 17.21 -23.49
C ARG A 56 -19.43 16.51 -22.14
N GLU A 57 -20.35 17.04 -21.34
CA GLU A 57 -21.00 16.27 -20.26
C GLU A 57 -22.09 15.40 -20.88
N THR A 58 -21.86 14.08 -20.88
CA THR A 58 -22.86 13.12 -21.32
C THR A 58 -23.27 12.27 -20.14
N SER A 59 -24.43 12.58 -19.55
CA SER A 59 -25.10 11.67 -18.63
C SER A 59 -25.76 10.54 -19.43
N GLY A 60 -25.29 9.30 -19.23
CA GLY A 60 -25.94 8.07 -19.73
C GLY A 60 -25.09 7.18 -20.64
N ALA A 61 -25.25 5.86 -20.46
CA ALA A 61 -24.45 4.79 -21.08
C ALA A 61 -24.54 4.68 -22.62
N LYS A 62 -25.45 5.40 -23.29
CA LYS A 62 -25.57 5.40 -24.76
C LYS A 62 -24.72 6.48 -25.47
N ALA A 63 -23.98 7.29 -24.72
CA ALA A 63 -23.23 8.42 -25.26
C ALA A 63 -21.73 8.16 -25.50
N VAL A 64 -21.23 6.96 -25.16
CA VAL A 64 -19.81 6.61 -25.37
C VAL A 64 -19.45 6.53 -26.87
N ALA A 65 -20.43 6.30 -27.75
CA ALA A 65 -20.24 6.34 -29.21
C ALA A 65 -20.40 7.75 -29.82
N ALA A 66 -20.84 8.76 -29.05
CA ALA A 66 -21.07 10.14 -29.52
C ALA A 66 -20.36 11.18 -28.63
N GLY A 67 -19.19 10.81 -28.11
CA GLY A 67 -18.33 11.67 -27.28
C GLY A 67 -17.69 12.79 -28.09
N GLY A 68 -18.47 13.80 -28.48
CA GLY A 68 -17.97 14.96 -29.22
C GLY A 68 -17.40 16.06 -28.31
N SER A 69 -16.37 16.75 -28.79
CA SER A 69 -15.87 18.00 -28.19
C SER A 69 -16.80 19.17 -28.51
N VAL A 70 -16.70 20.27 -27.76
CA VAL A 70 -17.43 21.51 -28.10
C VAL A 70 -17.08 21.98 -29.53
N GLY A 71 -15.83 21.75 -29.97
CA GLY A 71 -15.37 22.09 -31.33
C GLY A 71 -16.03 21.24 -32.42
N GLU A 72 -16.36 20.00 -32.12
CA GLU A 72 -17.15 19.16 -33.03
C GLU A 72 -18.60 19.64 -33.12
N GLN A 73 -19.21 20.02 -31.99
CA GLN A 73 -20.58 20.55 -31.97
C GLN A 73 -20.70 21.86 -32.77
N VAL A 74 -19.72 22.75 -32.66
CA VAL A 74 -19.70 23.98 -33.46
C VAL A 74 -19.52 23.66 -34.96
N ARG A 75 -18.64 22.73 -35.31
CA ARG A 75 -18.42 22.33 -36.72
C ARG A 75 -19.62 21.65 -37.37
N ARG A 76 -20.43 20.92 -36.57
CA ARG A 76 -21.69 20.30 -37.02
C ARG A 76 -22.87 21.29 -37.05
N SER A 77 -22.71 22.49 -36.51
CA SER A 77 -23.77 23.51 -36.51
C SER A 77 -23.80 24.33 -37.79
N ALA A 78 -24.90 25.07 -37.99
CA ALA A 78 -25.06 26.02 -39.11
C ALA A 78 -24.12 27.25 -39.05
N LEU A 79 -23.22 27.34 -38.06
CA LEU A 79 -22.30 28.46 -37.91
C LEU A 79 -21.16 28.42 -38.95
N PRO A 80 -20.95 29.50 -39.71
CA PRO A 80 -19.77 29.62 -40.55
C PRO A 80 -18.49 29.62 -39.71
N ASN A 81 -17.47 28.84 -40.09
CA ASN A 81 -16.17 28.83 -39.39
C ASN A 81 -15.52 30.22 -39.28
N ALA A 82 -15.81 31.11 -40.24
CA ALA A 82 -15.37 32.49 -40.23
C ALA A 82 -15.92 33.29 -39.02
N ALA A 83 -17.07 32.90 -38.47
CA ALA A 83 -17.72 33.55 -37.33
C ALA A 83 -16.90 33.43 -36.02
N LEU A 84 -16.04 32.40 -35.93
CA LEU A 84 -15.09 32.21 -34.82
C LEU A 84 -13.68 32.74 -35.12
N SER A 85 -13.45 33.28 -36.31
CA SER A 85 -12.13 33.80 -36.69
C SER A 85 -11.74 35.05 -35.90
N VAL A 86 -10.44 35.26 -35.75
CA VAL A 86 -9.89 36.47 -35.11
C VAL A 86 -10.31 37.75 -35.85
N GLY A 87 -10.41 37.68 -37.18
CA GLY A 87 -10.82 38.80 -38.04
C GLY A 87 -12.27 39.22 -37.78
N PHE A 88 -13.19 38.25 -37.82
CA PHE A 88 -14.60 38.50 -37.52
C PHE A 88 -14.79 38.99 -36.08
N ARG A 89 -14.12 38.36 -35.10
CA ARG A 89 -14.11 38.82 -33.71
C ARG A 89 -13.64 40.28 -33.57
N ARG A 90 -12.62 40.74 -34.32
CA ARG A 90 -12.17 42.15 -34.26
C ARG A 90 -13.24 43.11 -34.76
N MET A 91 -13.99 42.72 -35.79
CA MET A 91 -15.07 43.52 -36.37
C MET A 91 -16.32 43.56 -35.47
N THR A 92 -16.61 42.47 -34.76
CA THR A 92 -17.85 42.30 -33.97
C THR A 92 -17.72 42.55 -32.46
N ARG A 93 -16.57 43.05 -31.96
CA ARG A 93 -16.41 43.43 -30.55
C ARG A 93 -17.20 44.70 -30.21
N LYS A 94 -17.74 44.78 -28.98
CA LYS A 94 -18.52 45.91 -28.43
C LYS A 94 -17.93 47.31 -28.67
N HIS A 95 -16.59 47.43 -28.74
CA HIS A 95 -15.88 48.70 -28.97
C HIS A 95 -15.26 48.82 -30.37
N SER A 96 -15.70 48.04 -31.36
CA SER A 96 -15.19 48.20 -32.72
C SER A 96 -15.72 49.50 -33.34
N PRO A 97 -14.95 50.19 -34.19
CA PRO A 97 -15.41 51.38 -34.90
C PRO A 97 -16.67 51.13 -35.74
N ILE A 98 -16.86 49.89 -36.20
CA ILE A 98 -18.01 49.46 -37.01
C ILE A 98 -19.28 49.40 -36.14
N LEU A 99 -19.20 48.75 -34.98
CA LEU A 99 -20.35 48.65 -34.06
C LEU A 99 -20.66 49.97 -33.36
N GLN A 100 -19.66 50.80 -33.07
CA GLN A 100 -19.88 52.16 -32.55
C GLN A 100 -20.63 53.06 -33.54
N ARG A 101 -20.42 52.85 -34.85
CA ARG A 101 -21.15 53.57 -35.91
C ARG A 101 -22.56 53.03 -36.17
N LEU A 102 -22.81 51.76 -35.87
CA LEU A 102 -24.11 51.11 -36.02
C LEU A 102 -25.10 51.38 -34.86
N GLY A 103 -24.64 52.03 -33.78
CA GLY A 103 -25.47 52.42 -32.65
C GLY A 103 -25.68 51.30 -31.63
N THR A 104 -25.16 51.46 -30.41
CA THR A 104 -25.37 50.53 -29.30
C THR A 104 -26.60 50.93 -28.49
N GLY A 105 -27.80 50.64 -29.00
CA GLY A 105 -29.00 50.61 -28.17
C GLY A 105 -29.04 49.33 -27.33
N ASP A 106 -29.63 49.38 -26.14
CA ASP A 106 -29.69 48.30 -25.12
C ASP A 106 -30.46 47.03 -25.56
N GLY A 107 -30.82 46.94 -26.85
CA GLY A 107 -31.46 45.79 -27.49
C GLY A 107 -30.94 45.50 -28.91
N ALA A 108 -29.78 46.04 -29.31
CA ALA A 108 -29.18 45.71 -30.60
C ALA A 108 -28.66 44.26 -30.58
N PRO A 109 -29.21 43.34 -31.40
CA PRO A 109 -28.81 41.94 -31.36
C PRO A 109 -27.35 41.83 -31.80
N GLN A 110 -26.53 41.16 -30.99
CA GLN A 110 -25.14 40.92 -31.35
C GLN A 110 -25.09 40.26 -32.74
N PRO A 111 -24.20 40.70 -33.65
CA PRO A 111 -24.16 40.19 -35.02
C PRO A 111 -24.00 38.66 -35.08
N LEU A 112 -23.35 38.05 -34.08
CA LEU A 112 -23.32 36.60 -33.89
C LEU A 112 -24.65 35.99 -33.46
N ALA A 113 -25.39 36.62 -32.53
CA ALA A 113 -26.69 36.14 -32.10
C ALA A 113 -27.71 36.16 -33.26
N ARG A 114 -27.63 37.17 -34.15
CA ARG A 114 -28.40 37.17 -35.41
C ARG A 114 -27.98 36.05 -36.35
N LEU A 115 -26.67 35.86 -36.55
CA LEU A 115 -26.13 34.82 -37.43
C LEU A 115 -26.54 33.40 -36.97
N ILE A 116 -26.81 33.22 -35.67
CA ILE A 116 -27.27 31.97 -35.07
C ILE A 116 -28.80 31.84 -35.12
N ALA A 117 -29.53 32.95 -34.95
CA ALA A 117 -31.00 32.96 -34.96
C ALA A 117 -31.60 32.86 -36.38
N THR A 118 -30.90 33.36 -37.40
CA THR A 118 -31.28 33.26 -38.82
C THR A 118 -30.10 32.66 -39.60
N PRO A 119 -29.93 31.33 -39.62
CA PRO A 119 -28.92 30.68 -40.43
C PRO A 119 -29.32 30.74 -41.91
N ASP A 120 -29.14 31.90 -42.56
CA ASP A 120 -29.45 32.07 -43.99
C ASP A 120 -28.42 31.41 -44.93
N ALA A 121 -27.42 30.73 -44.38
CA ALA A 121 -26.42 30.01 -45.15
C ALA A 121 -26.63 28.50 -45.00
N ALA A 122 -27.06 27.85 -46.08
CA ALA A 122 -26.88 26.41 -46.23
C ALA A 122 -25.40 26.09 -46.05
N ALA A 123 -25.04 25.49 -44.91
CA ALA A 123 -23.70 25.01 -44.67
C ALA A 123 -23.43 23.89 -45.69
N PRO A 124 -22.33 23.95 -46.48
CA PRO A 124 -21.96 22.79 -47.29
C PRO A 124 -21.72 21.62 -46.33
N GLU A 125 -22.34 20.47 -46.62
CA GLU A 125 -22.08 19.23 -45.90
C GLU A 125 -20.57 19.06 -45.75
N ARG A 126 -20.12 19.03 -44.51
CA ARG A 126 -18.80 18.52 -44.21
C ARG A 126 -19.01 17.14 -43.65
N SER A 127 -18.68 16.16 -44.49
CA SER A 127 -18.54 14.76 -44.12
C SER A 127 -17.80 14.70 -42.78
N ALA A 128 -18.53 14.40 -41.71
CA ALA A 128 -17.91 13.80 -40.54
C ALA A 128 -17.31 12.49 -41.07
N GLU A 129 -16.00 12.33 -40.95
CA GLU A 129 -15.18 11.29 -41.59
C GLU A 129 -14.65 11.65 -42.99
N ILE A 130 -13.53 12.38 -43.05
CA ILE A 130 -12.40 11.76 -43.76
C ILE A 130 -11.90 10.68 -42.80
N GLY A 131 -12.54 9.52 -42.84
CA GLY A 131 -12.05 8.34 -42.15
C GLY A 131 -10.72 7.98 -42.79
N LEU A 132 -9.62 8.49 -42.23
CA LEU A 132 -8.37 7.76 -42.31
C LEU A 132 -8.63 6.47 -41.54
N LEU A 133 -9.07 5.44 -42.27
CA LEU A 133 -9.09 4.06 -41.78
C LEU A 133 -7.69 3.77 -41.25
N SER A 134 -7.54 3.67 -39.93
CA SER A 134 -6.31 3.11 -39.40
C SER A 134 -6.23 1.68 -39.91
N LEU A 135 -5.08 1.32 -40.47
CA LEU A 135 -4.83 -0.03 -40.99
C LEU A 135 -5.10 -1.09 -39.91
N ASP A 136 -5.01 -0.74 -38.64
CA ASP A 136 -5.23 -1.62 -37.49
C ASP A 136 -6.70 -2.04 -37.32
N ILE A 137 -7.67 -1.12 -37.52
CA ILE A 137 -9.11 -1.45 -37.43
C ILE A 137 -9.52 -2.34 -38.61
N LEU A 138 -8.94 -2.08 -39.79
CA LEU A 138 -9.13 -2.95 -40.96
C LEU A 138 -8.47 -4.31 -40.75
N ALA A 139 -7.28 -4.37 -40.15
CA ALA A 139 -6.57 -5.60 -39.85
C ALA A 139 -7.29 -6.46 -38.80
N ASP A 140 -7.93 -5.85 -37.80
CA ASP A 140 -8.72 -6.56 -36.79
C ASP A 140 -10.05 -7.08 -37.37
N ALA A 141 -10.71 -6.32 -38.25
CA ALA A 141 -11.89 -6.79 -38.97
C ALA A 141 -11.57 -7.94 -39.93
N VAL A 142 -10.42 -7.88 -40.62
CA VAL A 142 -9.93 -8.96 -41.50
C VAL A 142 -9.49 -10.18 -40.69
N ARG A 143 -8.90 -10.02 -39.50
CA ARG A 143 -8.58 -11.13 -38.59
C ARG A 143 -9.83 -11.78 -38.00
N ALA A 144 -10.85 -10.99 -37.69
CA ALA A 144 -12.11 -11.51 -37.15
C ALA A 144 -12.92 -12.31 -38.18
N ALA A 145 -12.70 -12.08 -39.48
CA ALA A 145 -13.37 -12.76 -40.58
C ALA A 145 -12.66 -14.04 -41.08
N ALA A 146 -11.48 -14.38 -40.56
CA ALA A 146 -10.71 -15.54 -41.02
C ALA A 146 -11.14 -16.85 -40.31
N PRO A 147 -11.58 -17.90 -41.03
CA PRO A 147 -11.76 -19.23 -40.43
C PRO A 147 -10.40 -19.90 -40.12
N PRO A 148 -10.32 -20.83 -39.15
CA PRO A 148 -9.05 -21.45 -38.75
C PRO A 148 -8.44 -22.31 -39.87
N PRO A 149 -7.09 -22.47 -39.90
CA PRO A 149 -6.40 -23.01 -41.05
C PRO A 149 -6.64 -24.51 -41.22
N ALA A 150 -7.29 -24.89 -42.31
CA ALA A 150 -7.26 -26.25 -42.83
C ALA A 150 -6.04 -26.45 -43.75
N THR A 151 -5.47 -27.64 -43.62
CA THR A 151 -4.20 -28.14 -44.13
C THR A 151 -4.04 -28.04 -45.66
N SER A 152 -2.80 -27.73 -46.06
CA SER A 152 -2.15 -28.13 -47.33
C SER A 152 -2.60 -27.49 -48.65
N GLY A 153 -1.66 -26.76 -49.27
CA GLY A 153 -1.41 -26.86 -50.71
C GLY A 153 -1.58 -25.57 -51.52
N ALA A 154 -0.46 -25.11 -52.09
CA ALA A 154 -0.32 -24.09 -53.14
C ALA A 154 -0.59 -22.62 -52.74
N VAL A 155 0.49 -21.94 -52.33
CA VAL A 155 0.55 -20.47 -52.23
C VAL A 155 0.43 -19.88 -53.64
N GLN A 156 -0.72 -19.30 -53.97
CA GLN A 156 -0.85 -18.40 -55.11
C GLN A 156 -0.19 -17.06 -54.76
N PRO A 157 0.51 -16.40 -55.69
CA PRO A 157 1.15 -15.12 -55.43
C PRO A 157 0.12 -14.06 -55.01
N ILE A 158 0.51 -13.23 -54.05
CA ILE A 158 -0.30 -12.20 -53.40
C ILE A 158 -1.07 -11.32 -54.41
N GLU A 159 -0.53 -11.12 -55.60
CA GLU A 159 -1.18 -10.38 -56.69
C GLU A 159 -2.52 -10.99 -57.13
N LYS A 160 -2.67 -12.32 -57.10
CA LYS A 160 -3.92 -13.00 -57.44
C LYS A 160 -4.97 -12.86 -56.34
N LEU A 161 -4.53 -12.89 -55.07
CA LEU A 161 -5.39 -12.62 -53.91
C LEU A 161 -5.81 -11.15 -53.84
N ILE A 162 -4.94 -10.22 -54.25
CA ILE A 162 -5.30 -8.80 -54.36
C ILE A 162 -6.29 -8.59 -55.52
N HIS A 163 -6.11 -9.25 -56.66
CA HIS A 163 -7.08 -9.16 -57.75
C HIS A 163 -8.42 -9.83 -57.42
N ASP A 164 -8.42 -10.99 -56.78
CA ASP A 164 -9.65 -11.68 -56.38
C ASP A 164 -10.34 -10.95 -55.23
N ALA A 165 -9.61 -10.34 -54.28
CA ALA A 165 -10.19 -9.50 -53.22
C ALA A 165 -10.71 -8.15 -53.74
N ILE A 166 -10.08 -7.56 -54.76
CA ILE A 166 -10.63 -6.38 -55.45
C ILE A 166 -11.85 -6.77 -56.29
N ALA A 167 -11.90 -8.00 -56.82
CA ALA A 167 -13.06 -8.53 -57.54
C ALA A 167 -14.22 -8.91 -56.59
N GLU A 168 -13.95 -9.41 -55.38
CA GLU A 168 -14.95 -9.75 -54.36
C GLU A 168 -15.39 -8.55 -53.49
N ALA A 169 -14.58 -7.49 -53.40
CA ALA A 169 -14.99 -6.21 -52.81
C ALA A 169 -15.90 -5.38 -53.74
N ILE A 170 -16.16 -5.88 -54.96
CA ILE A 170 -17.21 -5.38 -55.86
C ILE A 170 -18.21 -6.50 -56.16
N PRO A 171 -19.30 -6.65 -55.39
CA PRO A 171 -20.55 -7.17 -55.91
C PRO A 171 -21.51 -5.97 -56.06
N VAL A 172 -22.03 -5.62 -57.22
CA VAL A 172 -22.52 -6.48 -58.31
C VAL A 172 -22.43 -5.70 -59.63
N ALA A 173 -21.45 -6.05 -60.47
CA ALA A 173 -21.43 -5.72 -61.89
C ALA A 173 -20.64 -6.79 -62.67
N SER A 174 -21.22 -8.00 -62.81
CA SER A 174 -21.13 -8.85 -64.02
C SER A 174 -21.39 -10.34 -63.74
N THR A 175 -22.65 -10.71 -63.49
CA THR A 175 -23.15 -12.04 -63.86
C THR A 175 -24.39 -11.88 -64.72
N ALA A 176 -24.19 -11.34 -65.91
CA ALA A 176 -25.11 -11.46 -67.04
C ALA A 176 -24.32 -12.00 -68.24
N ARG A 177 -23.82 -13.23 -68.11
CA ARG A 177 -23.49 -14.07 -69.27
C ARG A 177 -23.73 -15.55 -68.97
N SER A 178 -24.97 -15.85 -68.65
CA SER A 178 -25.65 -17.08 -69.04
C SER A 178 -27.13 -16.81 -68.95
N ALA A 179 -27.71 -16.46 -70.08
CA ALA A 179 -29.14 -16.51 -70.26
C ALA A 179 -29.60 -17.96 -70.12
N SER A 180 -30.62 -18.21 -69.29
CA SER A 180 -31.81 -18.90 -69.77
C SER A 180 -33.04 -18.35 -69.06
N ALA A 181 -33.78 -17.52 -69.81
CA ALA A 181 -35.22 -17.30 -69.77
C ALA A 181 -35.90 -17.00 -68.42
N ALA A 182 -36.22 -15.73 -68.18
CA ALA A 182 -37.59 -15.27 -67.93
C ALA A 182 -37.63 -13.75 -67.98
N GLU A 183 -38.55 -13.20 -68.79
CA GLU A 183 -38.80 -11.79 -69.01
C GLU A 183 -39.11 -11.07 -67.68
N GLY A 184 -38.33 -10.02 -67.36
CA GLY A 184 -38.43 -9.32 -66.08
C GLY A 184 -37.78 -7.95 -66.11
N SER A 185 -38.17 -7.16 -67.11
CA SER A 185 -38.04 -5.70 -67.32
C SER A 185 -36.77 -4.97 -66.85
N LEU A 186 -36.08 -4.40 -67.85
CA LEU A 186 -35.08 -3.33 -67.76
C LEU A 186 -35.55 -2.15 -66.88
N ASP A 187 -36.87 -1.93 -66.77
CA ASP A 187 -37.47 -0.88 -65.96
C ASP A 187 -37.25 -1.11 -64.46
N SER A 188 -37.15 -2.36 -64.00
CA SER A 188 -36.89 -2.67 -62.59
C SER A 188 -35.46 -2.32 -62.18
N ALA A 189 -34.48 -2.58 -63.06
CA ALA A 189 -33.09 -2.23 -62.87
C ALA A 189 -32.87 -0.70 -62.94
N ILE A 190 -33.54 -0.02 -63.88
CA ILE A 190 -33.52 1.44 -64.00
C ILE A 190 -34.23 2.09 -62.81
N ALA A 191 -35.37 1.56 -62.35
CA ALA A 191 -36.06 2.06 -61.16
C ALA A 191 -35.21 1.90 -59.89
N THR A 192 -34.46 0.80 -59.76
CA THR A 192 -33.58 0.55 -58.61
C THR A 192 -32.32 1.44 -58.64
N GLN A 193 -31.77 1.70 -59.83
CA GLN A 193 -30.67 2.67 -59.98
C GLN A 193 -31.14 4.11 -59.79
N LEU A 194 -32.33 4.48 -60.28
CA LEU A 194 -32.89 5.81 -60.08
C LEU A 194 -33.33 6.03 -58.63
N THR A 195 -33.76 4.99 -57.89
CA THR A 195 -34.01 5.10 -56.44
C THR A 195 -32.71 5.18 -55.64
N ARG A 196 -31.65 4.46 -56.01
CA ARG A 196 -30.32 4.64 -55.38
C ARG A 196 -29.66 5.98 -55.73
N LEU A 197 -29.81 6.45 -56.96
CA LEU A 197 -29.41 7.81 -57.34
C LEU A 197 -30.26 8.84 -56.62
N ALA A 198 -31.56 8.61 -56.46
CA ALA A 198 -32.43 9.43 -55.63
C ALA A 198 -32.04 9.37 -54.15
N GLU A 199 -31.55 8.26 -53.60
CA GLU A 199 -31.02 8.17 -52.22
C GLU A 199 -29.66 8.86 -52.07
N LEU A 200 -28.75 8.71 -53.05
CA LEU A 200 -27.45 9.40 -53.08
C LEU A 200 -27.58 10.90 -53.35
N THR A 201 -28.64 11.33 -54.02
CA THR A 201 -28.98 12.76 -54.18
C THR A 201 -29.87 13.28 -53.05
N ARG A 202 -30.60 12.40 -52.35
CA ARG A 202 -31.25 12.69 -51.06
C ARG A 202 -30.24 12.74 -49.90
N ALA A 203 -29.01 12.27 -50.09
CA ALA A 203 -27.86 12.67 -49.29
C ALA A 203 -27.47 14.14 -49.49
N GLY A 204 -28.16 14.89 -50.36
CA GLY A 204 -28.16 16.36 -50.40
C GLY A 204 -29.49 16.96 -49.94
N ALA A 205 -30.37 16.18 -49.29
CA ALA A 205 -31.48 16.75 -48.55
C ALA A 205 -30.85 17.52 -47.40
N ALA A 206 -30.96 18.85 -47.43
CA ALA A 206 -30.51 19.73 -46.37
C ALA A 206 -31.14 19.31 -45.03
N GLU A 207 -30.48 18.38 -44.33
CA GLU A 207 -30.79 18.10 -42.95
C GLU A 207 -30.46 19.40 -42.24
N ALA A 208 -31.49 20.07 -41.72
CA ALA A 208 -31.35 21.38 -41.11
C ALA A 208 -30.25 21.29 -40.05
N ALA A 209 -29.11 21.92 -40.32
CA ALA A 209 -27.96 21.86 -39.42
C ALA A 209 -28.45 22.25 -38.01
N PRO A 210 -28.20 21.42 -36.99
CA PRO A 210 -28.82 21.59 -35.69
C PRO A 210 -28.47 22.97 -35.13
N THR A 211 -29.49 23.68 -34.66
CA THR A 211 -29.34 25.00 -34.06
C THR A 211 -28.42 24.90 -32.84
N LEU A 212 -27.37 25.71 -32.79
CA LEU A 212 -26.42 25.68 -31.70
C LEU A 212 -27.09 26.22 -30.42
N ALA A 213 -27.29 25.38 -29.41
CA ALA A 213 -27.77 25.80 -28.09
C ALA A 213 -26.67 26.55 -27.34
N ILE A 214 -26.49 27.84 -27.67
CA ILE A 214 -25.42 28.71 -27.13
C ILE A 214 -25.39 28.67 -25.61
N ASP A 215 -26.55 28.70 -24.96
CA ASP A 215 -26.64 28.75 -23.50
C ASP A 215 -26.12 27.46 -22.84
N GLN A 216 -26.42 26.30 -23.44
CA GLN A 216 -25.93 25.00 -22.95
C GLN A 216 -24.41 24.87 -23.15
N ILE A 217 -23.89 25.33 -24.29
CA ILE A 217 -22.45 25.28 -24.57
C ILE A 217 -21.70 26.29 -23.70
N THR A 218 -22.26 27.47 -23.49
CA THR A 218 -21.72 28.49 -22.59
C THR A 218 -21.69 27.96 -21.17
N ALA A 219 -22.76 27.32 -20.69
CA ALA A 219 -22.77 26.66 -19.38
C ALA A 219 -21.71 25.56 -19.29
N THR A 220 -21.60 24.70 -20.32
CA THR A 220 -20.58 23.64 -20.39
C THR A 220 -19.17 24.21 -20.36
N LEU A 221 -18.89 25.27 -21.13
CA LEU A 221 -17.58 25.94 -21.17
C LEU A 221 -17.25 26.59 -19.83
N LYS A 222 -18.22 27.27 -19.19
CA LYS A 222 -18.03 27.87 -17.86
C LYS A 222 -17.68 26.80 -16.83
N THR A 223 -18.45 25.71 -16.76
CA THR A 223 -18.18 24.60 -15.83
C THR A 223 -16.82 23.94 -16.12
N ARG A 224 -16.50 23.64 -17.39
CA ARG A 224 -15.28 22.92 -17.77
C ARG A 224 -14.01 23.77 -17.72
N LEU A 225 -14.12 25.10 -17.82
CA LEU A 225 -12.99 26.03 -17.71
C LEU A 225 -12.82 26.62 -16.31
N ASN A 226 -13.69 26.25 -15.36
CA ASN A 226 -13.62 26.77 -13.99
C ASN A 226 -12.30 26.35 -13.31
N PRO A 227 -11.39 27.30 -13.03
CA PRO A 227 -10.06 26.98 -12.51
C PRO A 227 -10.11 26.37 -11.10
N SER A 228 -11.09 26.71 -10.28
CA SER A 228 -11.22 26.20 -8.90
C SER A 228 -11.54 24.71 -8.84
N ILE A 229 -12.02 24.11 -9.93
CA ILE A 229 -12.28 22.68 -10.04
C ILE A 229 -11.16 22.00 -10.83
N ARG A 230 -10.79 22.57 -11.99
CA ARG A 230 -9.88 21.92 -12.95
C ARG A 230 -8.43 21.86 -12.48
N LEU A 231 -7.94 22.88 -11.80
CA LEU A 231 -6.55 22.90 -11.32
C LEU A 231 -6.33 21.86 -10.21
N PRO A 232 -7.19 21.76 -9.17
CA PRO A 232 -7.12 20.65 -8.23
C PRO A 232 -7.19 19.26 -8.86
N GLU A 233 -8.06 19.04 -9.86
CA GLU A 233 -8.14 17.76 -10.57
C GLU A 233 -6.87 17.44 -11.38
N ALA A 234 -6.29 18.43 -12.06
CA ALA A 234 -5.06 18.25 -12.82
C ALA A 234 -3.87 17.93 -11.89
N VAL A 235 -3.76 18.63 -10.77
CA VAL A 235 -2.71 18.39 -9.78
C VAL A 235 -2.93 17.03 -9.11
N SER A 236 -4.16 16.68 -8.77
CA SER A 236 -4.47 15.38 -8.16
C SER A 236 -4.09 14.22 -9.09
N THR A 237 -4.48 14.27 -10.37
CA THR A 237 -4.10 13.24 -11.37
C THR A 237 -2.59 13.11 -11.53
N GLN A 238 -1.84 14.22 -11.51
CA GLN A 238 -0.38 14.19 -11.57
C GLN A 238 0.28 13.60 -10.30
N MET A 239 -0.34 13.76 -9.13
CA MET A 239 0.18 13.28 -7.83
C MET A 239 -0.10 11.79 -7.51
N HIS A 240 -0.86 11.06 -8.33
CA HIS A 240 -1.23 9.66 -8.00
C HIS A 240 -0.03 8.69 -7.91
N GLY A 241 1.15 9.06 -8.42
CA GLY A 241 2.40 8.33 -8.19
C GLY A 241 3.09 8.61 -6.84
N GLY A 242 2.78 9.73 -6.17
CA GLY A 242 3.46 10.19 -4.94
C GLY A 242 2.82 9.68 -3.64
N ARG A 243 1.49 9.59 -3.58
CA ARG A 243 0.74 9.20 -2.35
C ARG A 243 1.02 7.77 -1.91
N THR A 244 1.30 6.85 -2.84
CA THR A 244 1.72 5.48 -2.54
C THR A 244 3.12 5.44 -1.91
N SER A 245 4.00 6.37 -2.28
CA SER A 245 5.37 6.45 -1.76
C SER A 245 5.46 7.03 -0.34
N ALA A 246 4.52 7.90 0.06
CA ALA A 246 4.47 8.47 1.41
C ALA A 246 3.96 7.43 2.44
N LYS A 247 2.93 6.66 2.09
CA LYS A 247 2.42 5.56 2.93
C LYS A 247 3.42 4.40 3.02
N ALA A 248 4.17 4.12 1.95
CA ALA A 248 5.25 3.12 1.95
C ALA A 248 6.47 3.56 2.79
N ARG A 249 6.68 4.86 2.99
CA ARG A 249 7.75 5.43 3.84
C ARG A 249 7.32 5.75 5.27
N GLY A 250 6.13 5.31 5.69
CA GLY A 250 5.67 5.50 7.07
C GLY A 250 5.34 6.94 7.45
N LEU A 251 5.14 7.85 6.49
CA LEU A 251 4.78 9.23 6.78
C LEU A 251 3.29 9.34 7.11
N THR A 252 2.96 9.91 8.27
CA THR A 252 1.60 10.35 8.57
C THR A 252 1.33 11.67 7.86
N THR A 253 0.58 11.62 6.76
CA THR A 253 0.11 12.81 6.06
C THR A 253 -1.21 13.28 6.68
N GLN A 254 -1.16 14.34 7.49
CA GLN A 254 -2.35 15.05 7.97
C GLN A 254 -2.71 16.13 6.95
N GLY A 255 -3.44 15.74 5.90
CA GLY A 255 -3.97 16.65 4.89
C GLY A 255 -5.45 16.92 5.12
N GLY A 256 -5.77 17.65 6.19
CA GLY A 256 -7.14 17.86 6.69
C GLY A 256 -7.73 19.24 6.39
N GLY A 257 -7.42 19.82 5.23
CA GLY A 257 -8.08 21.04 4.74
C GLY A 257 -9.09 20.72 3.64
N ASN A 258 -10.24 21.39 3.62
CA ASN A 258 -11.18 21.35 2.50
C ASN A 258 -10.56 21.83 1.16
N ASP A 259 -9.38 22.47 1.20
CA ASP A 259 -8.65 22.88 0.00
C ASP A 259 -7.66 21.79 -0.47
N PRO A 260 -7.92 21.15 -1.63
CA PRO A 260 -7.06 20.11 -2.21
C PRO A 260 -5.66 20.59 -2.60
N LEU A 261 -5.42 21.90 -2.72
CA LEU A 261 -4.13 22.48 -3.07
C LEU A 261 -3.25 22.83 -1.85
N THR A 262 -3.77 22.66 -0.64
CA THR A 262 -2.99 22.89 0.59
C THR A 262 -1.73 22.01 0.59
N PRO A 263 -0.54 22.55 0.92
CA PRO A 263 0.67 21.74 1.08
C PRO A 263 0.44 20.58 2.05
N VAL A 264 0.96 19.41 1.71
CA VAL A 264 0.95 18.24 2.57
C VAL A 264 2.05 18.41 3.60
N MET A 265 1.66 18.47 4.88
CA MET A 265 2.60 18.38 5.98
C MET A 265 2.84 16.91 6.29
N ALA A 266 4.11 16.52 6.42
CA ALA A 266 4.50 15.13 6.63
C ALA A 266 5.54 15.07 7.73
N ALA A 267 5.15 14.51 8.87
CA ALA A 267 6.08 14.32 9.98
C ALA A 267 6.92 13.06 9.76
N PRO A 268 8.23 13.10 10.05
CA PRO A 268 9.07 11.91 10.00
C PRO A 268 8.67 10.95 11.11
N GLN A 269 8.83 9.65 10.84
CA GLN A 269 8.65 8.61 11.84
C GLN A 269 9.91 7.78 11.98
N PHE A 270 10.23 7.42 13.21
CA PHE A 270 11.38 6.60 13.54
C PHE A 270 10.93 5.34 14.28
N SER A 271 11.31 4.18 13.75
CA SER A 271 11.06 2.87 14.39
C SER A 271 12.22 2.42 15.27
N ALA A 272 13.30 3.20 15.35
CA ALA A 272 14.44 2.87 16.20
C ALA A 272 14.02 2.87 17.68
N PRO A 273 14.45 1.89 18.49
CA PRO A 273 14.12 1.84 19.90
C PRO A 273 14.98 2.84 20.69
N MET A 274 14.33 3.75 21.41
CA MET A 274 15.02 4.87 22.08
C MET A 274 15.80 4.50 23.34
N TYR A 275 15.56 3.33 23.95
CA TYR A 275 16.33 2.91 25.13
C TYR A 275 17.84 2.80 24.84
N ARG A 276 18.24 2.49 23.59
CA ARG A 276 19.66 2.42 23.21
C ARG A 276 20.34 3.76 23.28
N LEU A 277 19.67 4.80 22.76
CA LEU A 277 20.18 6.17 22.87
C LEU A 277 20.32 6.60 24.33
N LEU A 278 19.37 6.19 25.18
CA LEU A 278 19.49 6.46 26.61
C LEU A 278 20.70 5.73 27.22
N GLN A 279 20.95 4.46 26.87
CA GLN A 279 22.13 3.72 27.35
C GLN A 279 23.45 4.36 26.95
N ASP A 280 23.54 4.90 25.73
CA ASP A 280 24.77 5.54 25.23
C ASP A 280 25.06 6.88 25.92
N VAL A 281 24.00 7.61 26.28
CA VAL A 281 24.11 8.97 26.83
C VAL A 281 24.17 8.97 28.36
N HIS A 282 23.47 8.03 29.03
CA HIS A 282 23.32 8.03 30.47
C HIS A 282 23.03 6.66 31.07
N ASP A 283 23.62 6.40 32.25
CA ASP A 283 23.39 5.18 33.03
C ASP A 283 21.99 5.07 33.70
N MET A 284 21.04 5.95 33.35
CA MET A 284 19.75 6.05 34.04
C MET A 284 18.76 4.95 33.67
N LEU A 285 19.03 4.16 32.64
CA LEU A 285 18.13 3.06 32.24
C LEU A 285 18.01 2.01 33.35
N LEU A 286 19.12 1.67 33.99
CA LEU A 286 19.20 0.67 35.06
C LEU A 286 20.06 1.23 36.22
N PRO A 287 19.49 2.12 37.05
CA PRO A 287 20.23 2.69 38.18
C PRO A 287 20.56 1.58 39.19
N GLY A 288 21.78 1.59 39.73
CA GLY A 288 22.21 0.61 40.74
C GLY A 288 22.66 -0.74 40.18
N LEU A 289 22.78 -0.86 38.86
CA LEU A 289 23.28 -2.06 38.17
C LEU A 289 24.69 -2.46 38.64
N GLU A 290 25.53 -1.48 39.00
CA GLU A 290 26.86 -1.66 39.56
C GLU A 290 26.86 -2.51 40.85
N ASN A 291 25.75 -2.51 41.60
CA ASN A 291 25.62 -3.27 42.84
C ASN A 291 25.11 -4.70 42.62
N THR A 292 24.73 -5.07 41.40
CA THR A 292 24.18 -6.40 41.10
C THR A 292 25.32 -7.38 40.81
N PRO A 293 25.53 -8.46 41.57
CA PRO A 293 26.59 -9.42 41.30
C PRO A 293 26.47 -10.07 39.90
N PRO A 294 27.57 -10.53 39.29
CA PRO A 294 27.51 -11.33 38.06
C PRO A 294 26.77 -12.66 38.29
N ASN A 295 26.15 -13.21 37.25
CA ASN A 295 25.32 -14.42 37.29
C ASN A 295 24.08 -14.30 38.19
N THR A 296 23.36 -13.18 38.05
CA THR A 296 22.16 -12.87 38.83
C THR A 296 20.92 -12.78 37.94
N LEU A 297 19.80 -13.27 38.46
CA LEU A 297 18.46 -13.11 37.92
C LEU A 297 17.65 -12.25 38.89
N ALA A 298 16.98 -11.20 38.40
CA ALA A 298 16.16 -10.32 39.22
C ALA A 298 14.93 -9.84 38.45
N LEU A 299 13.82 -9.61 39.16
CA LEU A 299 12.64 -8.94 38.59
C LEU A 299 12.65 -7.47 38.98
N LEU A 300 12.50 -6.62 37.98
CA LEU A 300 12.45 -5.17 38.10
C LEU A 300 11.07 -4.67 37.67
N ARG A 301 10.67 -3.52 38.21
CA ARG A 301 9.48 -2.80 37.76
C ARG A 301 9.89 -1.68 36.81
N THR A 302 9.21 -1.57 35.67
CA THR A 302 9.40 -0.43 34.77
C THR A 302 8.82 0.84 35.38
N ASN A 303 9.47 1.99 35.14
CA ASN A 303 8.97 3.30 35.55
C ASN A 303 8.37 4.03 34.33
N PRO A 304 7.05 3.91 34.08
CA PRO A 304 6.42 4.53 32.92
C PRO A 304 6.51 6.06 32.96
N GLY A 305 6.48 6.68 34.15
CA GLY A 305 6.60 8.13 34.27
C GLY A 305 7.96 8.66 33.81
N PHE A 306 9.05 7.94 34.13
CA PHE A 306 10.40 8.28 33.63
C PHE A 306 10.50 8.12 32.11
N ILE A 307 10.00 6.99 31.59
CA ILE A 307 10.03 6.70 30.14
C ILE A 307 9.24 7.77 29.38
N GLU A 308 8.04 8.10 29.87
CA GLU A 308 7.18 9.12 29.26
C GLU A 308 7.86 10.50 29.28
N ALA A 309 8.41 10.93 30.42
CA ALA A 309 9.10 12.22 30.52
C ALA A 309 10.30 12.31 29.57
N PHE A 310 11.10 11.25 29.46
CA PHE A 310 12.23 11.18 28.53
C PHE A 310 11.75 11.30 27.07
N MET A 311 10.72 10.54 26.70
CA MET A 311 10.17 10.55 25.34
C MET A 311 9.51 11.88 24.98
N ILE A 312 8.83 12.53 25.92
CA ILE A 312 8.29 13.90 25.74
C ILE A 312 9.42 14.88 25.45
N GLY A 313 10.47 14.88 26.29
CA GLY A 313 11.61 15.77 26.12
C GLY A 313 12.31 15.57 24.78
N LEU A 314 12.52 14.32 24.38
CA LEU A 314 13.12 13.97 23.09
C LEU A 314 12.28 14.47 21.91
N ASN A 315 10.96 14.22 21.94
CA ASN A 315 10.06 14.69 20.89
C ASN A 315 9.98 16.22 20.85
N HIS A 316 9.99 16.88 22.01
CA HIS A 316 9.94 18.34 22.11
C HIS A 316 11.18 18.99 21.50
N GLU A 317 12.38 18.58 21.91
CA GLU A 317 13.62 19.15 21.37
C GLU A 317 13.79 18.83 19.89
N PHE A 318 13.39 17.64 19.44
CA PHE A 318 13.40 17.31 18.03
C PHE A 318 12.40 18.15 17.22
N ALA A 319 11.21 18.43 17.76
CA ALA A 319 10.24 19.33 17.13
C ALA A 319 10.83 20.73 16.94
N ARG A 320 11.56 21.24 17.94
CA ARG A 320 12.23 22.56 17.88
C ARG A 320 13.32 22.57 16.82
N GLU A 321 14.12 21.51 16.71
CA GLU A 321 15.14 21.40 15.66
C GLU A 321 14.51 21.32 14.26
N LEU A 322 13.41 20.59 14.09
CA LEU A 322 12.67 20.55 12.83
C LEU A 322 12.11 21.93 12.44
N LEU A 323 11.57 22.66 13.43
CA LEU A 323 11.08 24.02 13.21
C LEU A 323 12.22 24.97 12.82
N TRP A 324 13.36 24.89 13.51
CA TRP A 324 14.55 25.70 13.21
C TRP A 324 15.10 25.44 11.81
N ARG A 325 14.98 24.21 11.31
CA ARG A 325 15.40 23.81 9.96
C ARG A 325 14.32 23.97 8.89
N GLU A 326 13.21 24.63 9.20
CA GLU A 326 12.07 24.85 8.29
C GLU A 326 11.50 23.55 7.69
N TYR A 327 11.56 22.45 8.43
CA TYR A 327 11.04 21.17 7.99
C TYR A 327 9.50 21.21 7.88
N PRO A 328 8.88 20.63 6.83
CA PRO A 328 7.43 20.75 6.57
C PRO A 328 6.58 19.84 7.48
N THR A 329 6.53 20.16 8.78
CA THR A 329 5.72 19.49 9.80
C THR A 329 4.62 20.39 10.35
N ASP A 330 3.48 19.80 10.70
CA ASP A 330 2.36 20.49 11.37
C ASP A 330 2.59 20.63 12.90
N GLN A 331 3.79 20.28 13.40
CA GLN A 331 4.19 20.35 14.82
C GLN A 331 3.37 19.52 15.81
N ARG A 332 2.30 18.86 15.36
CA ARG A 332 1.40 18.01 16.17
C ARG A 332 1.82 16.55 16.22
N SER A 333 2.78 16.15 15.40
CA SER A 333 3.15 14.74 15.27
C SER A 333 4.11 14.31 16.37
N THR A 334 4.01 13.04 16.74
CA THR A 334 4.95 12.37 17.64
C THR A 334 5.93 11.57 16.80
N TYR A 335 7.20 11.99 16.81
CA TYR A 335 8.25 11.50 15.92
C TYR A 335 8.85 10.18 16.44
N PHE A 336 9.19 10.15 17.73
CA PHE A 336 9.70 8.98 18.43
C PHE A 336 8.60 8.38 19.27
N ARG A 337 8.10 7.21 18.87
CA ARG A 337 7.02 6.53 19.58
C ARG A 337 7.41 5.21 20.21
N GLN A 338 8.60 4.70 19.90
CA GLN A 338 9.09 3.40 20.36
C GLN A 338 10.23 3.59 21.36
N PHE A 339 10.03 3.20 22.61
CA PHE A 339 11.10 3.25 23.60
C PHE A 339 11.86 1.93 23.64
N TRP A 340 11.14 0.80 23.76
CA TRP A 340 11.71 -0.53 23.89
C TRP A 340 11.93 -1.23 22.55
N ASP A 341 12.85 -2.22 22.48
CA ASP A 341 12.89 -3.12 21.32
C ASP A 341 11.77 -4.16 21.41
N VAL A 342 10.79 -4.07 20.54
CA VAL A 342 9.68 -5.03 20.44
C VAL A 342 9.91 -6.10 19.37
N ARG A 343 11.10 -6.13 18.75
CA ARG A 343 11.43 -7.17 17.76
C ARG A 343 11.39 -8.55 18.41
N GLY A 344 10.59 -9.44 17.83
CA GLY A 344 10.44 -10.82 18.32
C GLY A 344 9.53 -10.97 19.55
N GLY A 345 8.92 -9.87 20.02
CA GLY A 345 7.95 -9.87 21.11
C GLY A 345 6.51 -9.68 20.64
N GLU A 346 5.56 -9.93 21.55
CA GLU A 346 4.15 -9.63 21.34
C GLU A 346 3.89 -8.17 21.72
N SER A 347 3.55 -7.34 20.73
CA SER A 347 3.39 -5.89 20.90
C SER A 347 2.11 -5.41 20.25
N ASP A 348 1.31 -4.67 21.02
CA ASP A 348 0.05 -4.04 20.60
C ASP A 348 0.25 -2.73 19.83
N GLY A 349 1.49 -2.40 19.47
CA GLY A 349 1.85 -1.17 18.76
C GLY A 349 2.91 -0.33 19.49
N PRO A 350 3.08 0.93 19.08
CA PRO A 350 4.12 1.79 19.62
C PRO A 350 3.91 2.11 21.11
N ASP A 351 5.01 2.18 21.85
CA ASP A 351 4.99 2.42 23.30
C ASP A 351 4.39 3.78 23.68
N LEU A 352 4.49 4.81 22.85
CA LEU A 352 3.94 6.14 23.13
C LEU A 352 2.72 6.44 22.27
N GLN A 353 1.63 6.82 22.94
CA GLN A 353 0.43 7.34 22.29
C GLN A 353 0.70 8.70 21.62
N PRO A 354 -0.05 9.09 20.57
CA PRO A 354 0.14 10.37 19.91
C PRO A 354 -0.08 11.55 20.87
N MET A 355 0.93 12.40 21.03
CA MET A 355 0.95 13.50 22.00
C MET A 355 -0.09 14.59 21.72
N HIS A 356 -0.60 14.71 20.49
CA HIS A 356 -1.62 15.70 20.14
C HIS A 356 -3.04 15.30 20.57
N ASP A 357 -3.24 14.06 21.00
CA ASP A 357 -4.53 13.55 21.46
C ASP A 357 -4.63 13.54 23.00
N TRP A 358 -3.55 13.92 23.70
CA TRP A 358 -3.46 13.94 25.15
C TRP A 358 -4.34 15.03 25.77
N LYS A 359 -4.83 14.77 26.99
CA LYS A 359 -5.68 15.71 27.73
C LYS A 359 -4.96 16.22 28.97
N ASP A 360 -5.19 17.48 29.31
CA ASP A 360 -4.55 18.15 30.46
C ASP A 360 -4.80 17.46 31.83
N ALA A 361 -5.85 16.66 31.95
CA ALA A 361 -6.21 15.94 33.17
C ALA A 361 -5.50 14.58 33.33
N GLU A 362 -4.77 14.12 32.33
CA GLU A 362 -4.11 12.81 32.32
C GLU A 362 -2.77 12.88 33.08
N ALA A 363 -2.47 11.85 33.87
CA ALA A 363 -1.28 11.82 34.71
C ALA A 363 -0.03 11.39 33.92
N LEU A 364 1.14 11.87 34.32
CA LEU A 364 2.41 11.42 33.75
C LEU A 364 2.58 9.90 33.96
N GLY A 365 2.93 9.19 32.90
CA GLY A 365 3.07 7.74 32.88
C GLY A 365 1.81 6.99 32.42
N SER A 366 0.71 7.70 32.13
CA SER A 366 -0.54 7.09 31.65
C SER A 366 -0.63 6.96 30.12
N HIS A 367 0.31 7.55 29.38
CA HIS A 367 0.30 7.57 27.91
C HIS A 367 1.25 6.55 27.28
N ILE A 368 1.93 5.75 28.11
CA ILE A 368 2.71 4.59 27.65
C ILE A 368 1.73 3.46 27.37
N GLY A 369 1.54 3.18 26.08
CA GLY A 369 0.74 2.07 25.57
C GLY A 369 1.45 0.74 25.75
N GLY A 370 0.67 -0.30 26.04
CA GLY A 370 1.15 -1.62 26.43
C GLY A 370 1.84 -1.57 27.81
N GLY A 371 1.70 -2.62 28.60
CA GLY A 371 2.21 -2.65 29.97
C GLY A 371 1.07 -2.61 30.97
N ALA A 372 1.11 -3.54 31.91
CA ALA A 372 0.13 -3.64 32.96
C ALA A 372 0.05 -2.32 33.75
N ALA A 373 -1.16 -1.96 34.19
CA ALA A 373 -1.43 -0.67 34.82
C ALA A 373 -0.43 -0.39 35.96
N GLY A 374 0.39 0.67 35.80
CA GLY A 374 1.42 1.05 36.76
C GLY A 374 2.84 0.56 36.45
N GLY A 375 3.09 -0.01 35.27
CA GLY A 375 4.42 -0.44 34.83
C GLY A 375 4.57 -1.95 34.85
N GLY A 376 4.94 -2.52 33.70
CA GLY A 376 5.20 -3.95 33.55
C GLY A 376 6.47 -4.41 34.26
N LEU A 377 6.56 -5.71 34.50
CA LEU A 377 7.75 -6.37 35.01
C LEU A 377 8.81 -6.57 33.94
N ALA A 378 10.07 -6.39 34.31
CA ALA A 378 11.24 -6.67 33.49
C ALA A 378 12.15 -7.66 34.20
N LEU A 379 12.39 -8.82 33.59
CA LEU A 379 13.36 -9.80 34.04
C LEU A 379 14.77 -9.34 33.63
N LEU A 380 15.60 -9.04 34.62
CA LEU A 380 17.03 -8.76 34.45
C LEU A 380 17.83 -10.05 34.55
N ILE A 381 18.67 -10.30 33.56
CA ILE A 381 19.60 -11.42 33.49
C ILE A 381 21.00 -10.84 33.31
N ARG A 382 21.84 -10.99 34.31
CA ARG A 382 23.25 -10.62 34.25
C ARG A 382 24.10 -11.87 34.28
N GLY A 383 24.83 -12.18 33.20
CA GLY A 383 25.77 -13.29 33.16
C GLY A 383 26.06 -13.82 31.76
N ASP A 384 26.92 -14.84 31.68
CA ASP A 384 27.40 -15.39 30.40
C ASP A 384 26.38 -16.31 29.70
N LEU A 385 25.26 -16.65 30.33
CA LEU A 385 24.30 -17.63 29.82
C LEU A 385 23.77 -17.23 28.43
N LEU A 386 23.21 -16.03 28.31
CA LEU A 386 22.64 -15.54 27.05
C LEU A 386 23.70 -15.12 26.04
N ARG A 387 24.93 -14.89 26.51
CA ARG A 387 26.09 -14.69 25.63
C ARG A 387 26.51 -16.00 24.95
N ARG A 388 26.47 -17.12 25.68
CA ARG A 388 26.79 -18.45 25.16
C ARG A 388 25.63 -19.07 24.37
N TYR A 389 24.39 -18.77 24.76
CA TYR A 389 23.18 -19.28 24.13
C TYR A 389 22.24 -18.11 23.76
N PRO A 390 22.54 -17.37 22.69
CA PRO A 390 21.73 -16.23 22.25
C PRO A 390 20.33 -16.65 21.77
N ASP A 391 20.17 -17.89 21.29
CA ASP A 391 18.90 -18.43 20.78
C ASP A 391 18.02 -19.04 21.89
N ALA A 392 18.35 -18.80 23.16
CA ALA A 392 17.51 -19.25 24.27
C ALA A 392 16.12 -18.59 24.20
N MET A 393 15.08 -19.38 24.41
CA MET A 393 13.70 -18.92 24.48
C MET A 393 13.38 -18.50 25.91
N LEU A 394 12.82 -17.31 26.07
CA LEU A 394 12.38 -16.77 27.35
C LEU A 394 10.91 -16.45 27.28
N TYR A 395 10.13 -16.96 28.23
CA TYR A 395 8.68 -16.76 28.27
C TYR A 395 8.17 -16.94 29.70
N ALA A 396 6.96 -16.45 29.98
CA ALA A 396 6.31 -16.60 31.27
C ALA A 396 5.14 -17.59 31.16
N VAL A 397 4.97 -18.43 32.18
CA VAL A 397 3.90 -19.42 32.25
C VAL A 397 3.18 -19.29 33.58
N LYS A 398 1.86 -19.33 33.55
CA LYS A 398 1.05 -19.33 34.77
C LYS A 398 1.16 -20.68 35.50
N ALA A 399 1.31 -20.62 36.82
CA ALA A 399 1.29 -21.80 37.68
C ALA A 399 -0.08 -22.50 37.63
N GLU A 400 -0.09 -23.80 37.93
CA GLU A 400 -1.33 -24.54 38.15
C GLU A 400 -2.01 -24.09 39.47
N PRO A 401 -3.30 -24.44 39.70
CA PRO A 401 -4.01 -24.05 40.92
C PRO A 401 -3.38 -24.52 42.24
N ASP A 402 -2.53 -25.54 42.18
CA ASP A 402 -1.75 -26.07 43.30
C ASP A 402 -0.39 -25.37 43.49
N GLY A 403 -0.07 -24.39 42.64
CA GLY A 403 1.19 -23.64 42.61
C GLY A 403 2.34 -24.39 41.90
N SER A 404 2.08 -25.58 41.35
CA SER A 404 3.10 -26.35 40.63
C SER A 404 3.35 -25.78 39.23
N PHE A 405 4.52 -26.12 38.67
CA PHE A 405 4.81 -25.82 37.28
C PHE A 405 4.00 -26.77 36.37
N PRO A 406 3.31 -26.27 35.34
CA PRO A 406 2.47 -27.11 34.48
C PRO A 406 3.30 -28.17 33.73
N GLU A 407 2.95 -29.45 33.91
CA GLU A 407 3.62 -30.57 33.23
C GLU A 407 3.18 -30.73 31.76
N GLY A 408 1.99 -30.23 31.42
CA GLY A 408 1.38 -30.32 30.10
C GLY A 408 1.44 -29.02 29.29
N THR A 409 0.47 -28.84 28.39
CA THR A 409 0.27 -27.57 27.69
C THR A 409 -0.16 -26.52 28.70
N PRO A 410 0.59 -25.42 28.87
CA PRO A 410 0.24 -24.39 29.83
C PRO A 410 -1.09 -23.74 29.47
N SER A 411 -1.89 -23.43 30.49
CA SER A 411 -3.18 -22.76 30.34
C SER A 411 -3.04 -21.33 29.85
N ASP A 412 -1.99 -20.64 30.30
CA ASP A 412 -1.64 -19.28 29.91
C ASP A 412 -0.12 -19.15 29.76
N LEU A 413 0.31 -18.71 28.58
CA LEU A 413 1.70 -18.51 28.20
C LEU A 413 1.83 -17.09 27.65
N ARG A 414 2.75 -16.32 28.23
CA ARG A 414 3.06 -14.96 27.79
C ARG A 414 4.47 -14.89 27.21
N LEU A 415 4.54 -14.38 25.99
CA LEU A 415 5.80 -14.06 25.35
C LEU A 415 6.36 -12.73 25.89
N PRO A 416 7.67 -12.49 25.74
CA PRO A 416 8.24 -11.19 25.98
C PRO A 416 7.54 -10.12 25.16
N ARG A 417 7.23 -8.99 25.79
CA ARG A 417 6.78 -7.80 25.08
C ARG A 417 7.96 -7.06 24.45
N PHE A 418 9.02 -6.92 25.23
CA PHE A 418 10.23 -6.25 24.77
C PHE A 418 11.48 -6.93 25.26
N THR A 419 12.57 -6.73 24.55
CA THR A 419 13.90 -7.19 24.93
C THR A 419 14.88 -6.04 24.79
N GLY A 420 15.85 -5.98 25.69
CA GLY A 420 17.00 -5.11 25.49
C GLY A 420 18.25 -5.72 26.06
N VAL A 421 19.36 -5.30 25.47
CA VAL A 421 20.70 -5.77 25.81
C VAL A 421 21.49 -4.55 26.23
N ARG A 422 22.34 -4.72 27.24
CA ARG A 422 23.39 -3.79 27.60
C ARG A 422 24.69 -4.60 27.64
N GLU A 423 25.60 -4.28 26.73
CA GLU A 423 26.88 -4.99 26.66
C GLU A 423 27.70 -4.78 27.95
N PRO A 424 28.49 -5.79 28.39
CA PRO A 424 28.74 -7.06 27.71
C PRO A 424 27.85 -8.24 28.11
N ASP A 425 27.18 -8.21 29.28
CA ASP A 425 26.60 -9.40 29.93
C ASP A 425 25.18 -9.22 30.46
N ILE A 426 24.48 -8.13 30.09
CA ILE A 426 23.17 -7.80 30.65
C ILE A 426 22.09 -7.88 29.58
N THR A 427 21.06 -8.65 29.88
CA THR A 427 19.82 -8.69 29.09
C THR A 427 18.65 -8.40 30.02
N PHE A 428 17.71 -7.58 29.57
CA PHE A 428 16.46 -7.34 30.27
C PHE A 428 15.28 -7.62 29.35
N ILE A 429 14.24 -8.24 29.89
CA ILE A 429 13.12 -8.77 29.12
C ILE A 429 11.84 -8.35 29.81
N GLY A 430 11.01 -7.59 29.10
CA GLY A 430 9.75 -7.08 29.61
C GLY A 430 8.59 -8.03 29.37
N PHE A 431 7.75 -8.18 30.38
CA PHE A 431 6.49 -8.91 30.31
C PHE A 431 5.33 -7.99 30.68
N ASP A 432 4.19 -8.22 30.04
CA ASP A 432 2.97 -7.49 30.35
C ASP A 432 2.30 -8.05 31.61
N LEU A 433 2.99 -7.97 32.76
CA LEU A 433 2.56 -8.51 34.05
C LEU A 433 2.80 -7.49 35.15
N THR A 434 1.85 -7.36 36.08
CA THR A 434 2.08 -6.63 37.34
C THR A 434 2.82 -7.51 38.37
N GLU A 435 3.44 -6.89 39.38
CA GLU A 435 4.03 -7.62 40.52
C GLU A 435 3.02 -8.52 41.22
N ALA A 436 1.79 -8.02 41.42
CA ALA A 436 0.73 -8.76 42.10
C ALA A 436 0.30 -10.00 41.32
N GLU A 437 0.15 -9.88 40.00
CA GLU A 437 -0.16 -11.02 39.13
C GLU A 437 0.98 -12.02 39.11
N ALA A 438 2.22 -11.56 38.97
CA ALA A 438 3.40 -12.43 38.90
C ALA A 438 3.61 -13.25 40.18
N ARG A 439 3.36 -12.66 41.36
CA ARG A 439 3.39 -13.38 42.64
C ARG A 439 2.21 -14.34 42.79
N GLY A 440 1.02 -13.91 42.36
CA GLY A 440 -0.22 -14.65 42.56
C GLY A 440 -0.60 -14.79 44.04
N GLU A 441 -1.76 -15.40 44.32
CA GLU A 441 -2.15 -15.74 45.68
C GLU A 441 -1.70 -17.18 45.98
N HIS A 442 -0.96 -17.38 47.08
CA HIS A 442 -0.52 -18.71 47.53
C HIS A 442 0.29 -19.53 46.50
N GLY A 443 1.14 -18.90 45.69
CA GLY A 443 2.01 -19.58 44.73
C GLY A 443 1.35 -19.90 43.38
N THR A 444 0.12 -19.41 43.14
CA THR A 444 -0.58 -19.49 41.84
C THR A 444 -0.09 -18.42 40.83
N GLY A 445 1.12 -17.91 41.05
CA GLY A 445 1.73 -16.83 40.27
C GLY A 445 2.28 -17.30 38.93
N TRP A 446 3.37 -16.66 38.51
CA TRP A 446 4.01 -16.89 37.23
C TRP A 446 5.42 -17.44 37.39
N TYR A 447 5.74 -18.40 36.53
CA TYR A 447 7.07 -18.92 36.34
C TYR A 447 7.72 -18.25 35.13
N PHE A 448 8.94 -17.75 35.32
CA PHE A 448 9.79 -17.28 34.24
C PHE A 448 10.64 -18.44 33.77
N VAL A 449 10.50 -18.78 32.50
CA VAL A 449 11.11 -19.96 31.90
C VAL A 449 12.23 -19.55 30.96
N LEU A 450 13.40 -20.16 31.16
CA LEU A 450 14.52 -20.09 30.23
C LEU A 450 14.67 -21.48 29.61
N GLN A 451 14.53 -21.56 28.29
CA GLN A 451 14.52 -22.81 27.56
C GLN A 451 15.50 -22.77 26.39
N GLU A 452 16.23 -23.85 26.16
CA GLU A 452 16.99 -24.04 24.92
C GLU A 452 16.05 -24.22 23.73
N GLN A 453 16.42 -23.69 22.56
CA GLN A 453 15.59 -23.78 21.36
C GLN A 453 15.25 -25.25 21.00
N PRO A 454 13.96 -25.66 21.01
CA PRO A 454 13.58 -27.06 20.78
C PRO A 454 13.95 -27.59 19.39
N ALA A 455 14.06 -26.69 18.42
CA ALA A 455 14.40 -27.02 17.04
C ALA A 455 15.87 -27.43 16.85
N ALA A 456 16.75 -27.13 17.82
CA ALA A 456 18.15 -27.50 17.79
C ALA A 456 18.36 -28.88 18.42
N ALA A 457 17.86 -29.94 17.78
CA ALA A 457 17.98 -31.31 18.29
C ALA A 457 19.46 -31.72 18.45
N ARG A 458 19.82 -32.15 19.67
CA ARG A 458 21.14 -32.68 20.00
C ARG A 458 21.04 -34.17 20.31
N PHE A 459 22.08 -34.90 19.95
CA PHE A 459 22.19 -36.32 20.24
C PHE A 459 23.44 -36.57 21.07
N GLY A 460 23.30 -37.26 22.20
CA GLY A 460 24.39 -37.54 23.12
C GLY A 460 23.91 -38.28 24.35
N LEU A 461 24.88 -38.89 25.05
CA LEU A 461 24.69 -39.51 26.35
C LEU A 461 25.41 -38.66 27.40
N ASP A 462 24.86 -38.61 28.61
CA ASP A 462 25.46 -37.85 29.70
C ASP A 462 26.79 -38.50 30.14
N PRO A 463 27.83 -37.70 30.44
CA PRO A 463 29.12 -38.23 30.87
C PRO A 463 28.98 -38.92 32.23
N ALA A 464 29.65 -40.05 32.40
CA ALA A 464 29.73 -40.77 33.66
C ALA A 464 31.18 -41.10 34.00
N THR A 465 31.52 -41.05 35.28
CA THR A 465 32.87 -41.36 35.77
C THR A 465 33.00 -42.84 36.16
N THR A 466 31.89 -43.51 36.44
CA THR A 466 31.82 -44.91 36.87
C THR A 466 30.85 -45.72 36.02
N PRO A 467 31.09 -47.03 35.83
CA PRO A 467 30.11 -47.93 35.24
C PRO A 467 28.83 -48.01 36.08
N GLU A 468 27.69 -48.04 35.42
CA GLU A 468 26.36 -48.16 36.05
C GLU A 468 25.65 -49.40 35.53
N ALA A 469 24.86 -50.05 36.40
CA ALA A 469 24.18 -51.29 36.06
C ALA A 469 23.00 -51.01 35.10
N PRO A 470 22.95 -51.60 33.89
CA PRO A 470 21.84 -51.39 32.96
C PRO A 470 20.47 -51.79 33.50
N GLU A 471 20.43 -52.66 34.50
CA GLU A 471 19.21 -53.19 35.13
C GLU A 471 18.44 -52.12 35.91
N GLU A 472 19.14 -51.12 36.46
CA GLU A 472 18.56 -50.02 37.24
C GLU A 472 17.93 -48.93 36.35
N LEU A 473 18.16 -49.00 35.03
CA LEU A 473 17.65 -48.04 34.07
C LEU A 473 16.13 -48.20 33.87
N GLY A 474 15.34 -47.40 34.60
CA GLY A 474 13.88 -47.39 34.49
C GLY A 474 13.33 -46.65 33.26
N ALA A 475 14.10 -45.74 32.66
CA ALA A 475 13.73 -45.00 31.47
C ALA A 475 14.96 -44.65 30.62
N TRP A 476 14.80 -44.62 29.29
CA TRP A 476 15.88 -44.18 28.38
C TRP A 476 16.38 -42.76 28.67
N ARG A 477 15.62 -41.92 29.38
CA ARG A 477 16.09 -40.58 29.79
C ARG A 477 17.27 -40.62 30.78
N GLY A 478 17.44 -41.70 31.53
CA GLY A 478 18.54 -41.84 32.49
C GLY A 478 19.81 -42.44 31.89
N VAL A 479 19.84 -42.69 30.57
CA VAL A 479 20.96 -43.41 29.95
C VAL A 479 22.19 -42.51 29.82
N CYS A 480 23.22 -42.82 30.57
CA CYS A 480 24.52 -42.18 30.54
C CYS A 480 25.59 -43.10 29.91
N TRP A 481 26.79 -42.57 29.64
CA TRP A 481 27.92 -43.36 29.14
C TRP A 481 28.30 -44.52 30.08
N GLY A 482 28.06 -44.40 31.40
CA GLY A 482 28.35 -45.43 32.39
C GLY A 482 27.59 -46.73 32.18
N HIS A 483 26.41 -46.68 31.56
CA HIS A 483 25.62 -47.87 31.23
C HIS A 483 26.13 -48.63 30.00
N THR A 484 27.04 -48.02 29.22
CA THR A 484 27.54 -48.61 27.97
C THR A 484 28.76 -49.51 28.15
N ALA A 485 29.40 -49.46 29.33
CA ALA A 485 30.61 -50.22 29.65
C ALA A 485 30.46 -50.97 30.97
N GLY A 486 31.04 -52.17 31.07
CA GLY A 486 31.03 -52.97 32.30
C GLY A 486 32.17 -52.65 33.29
N THR A 487 33.21 -51.94 32.85
CA THR A 487 34.39 -51.60 33.66
C THR A 487 34.83 -50.16 33.40
N ALA A 488 35.49 -49.54 34.39
CA ALA A 488 35.95 -48.15 34.28
C ALA A 488 37.03 -47.97 33.18
N GLU A 489 37.88 -48.97 32.98
CA GLU A 489 38.88 -48.99 31.90
C GLU A 489 38.22 -49.05 30.52
N ALA A 490 37.17 -49.88 30.37
CA ALA A 490 36.41 -49.95 29.13
C ALA A 490 35.71 -48.61 28.85
N LEU A 491 35.09 -48.00 29.85
CA LEU A 491 34.43 -46.70 29.74
C LEU A 491 35.39 -45.59 29.26
N ALA A 492 36.60 -45.52 29.83
CA ALA A 492 37.61 -44.54 29.44
C ALA A 492 38.16 -44.76 28.02
N SER A 493 38.10 -45.99 27.51
CA SER A 493 38.55 -46.34 26.15
C SER A 493 37.49 -46.11 25.05
N LEU A 494 36.23 -45.84 25.42
CA LEU A 494 35.15 -45.68 24.45
C LEU A 494 35.25 -44.35 23.69
N THR A 495 35.39 -44.45 22.37
CA THR A 495 35.32 -43.31 21.44
C THR A 495 33.94 -43.14 20.80
N HIS A 496 33.11 -44.18 20.85
CA HIS A 496 31.84 -44.31 20.16
C HIS A 496 30.92 -45.24 20.95
N VAL A 497 29.60 -45.02 20.81
CA VAL A 497 28.58 -45.79 21.51
C VAL A 497 28.58 -47.25 21.05
N PRO A 498 28.83 -48.22 21.94
CA PRO A 498 28.86 -49.63 21.55
C PRO A 498 27.43 -50.20 21.41
N LEU A 499 27.15 -50.84 20.27
CA LEU A 499 25.86 -51.51 20.03
C LEU A 499 25.78 -52.88 20.74
N ALA A 500 26.93 -53.55 20.86
CA ALA A 500 27.10 -54.76 21.65
C ALA A 500 27.62 -54.40 23.04
N GLY A 501 27.16 -55.08 24.09
CA GLY A 501 27.57 -54.79 25.46
C GLY A 501 26.42 -54.87 26.45
N PRO A 502 26.54 -54.19 27.61
CA PRO A 502 25.60 -54.31 28.73
C PRO A 502 24.15 -53.88 28.38
N LEU A 503 23.98 -52.98 27.42
CA LEU A 503 22.66 -52.50 26.96
C LEU A 503 22.09 -53.30 25.77
N ALA A 504 22.83 -54.28 25.23
CA ALA A 504 22.42 -55.00 24.03
C ALA A 504 21.10 -55.75 24.26
N GLY A 505 20.13 -55.51 23.37
CA GLY A 505 18.81 -56.16 23.44
C GLY A 505 17.88 -55.61 24.53
N LYS A 506 18.32 -54.63 25.34
CA LYS A 506 17.43 -53.98 26.31
C LYS A 506 16.39 -53.15 25.57
N ALA A 507 15.12 -53.34 25.95
CA ALA A 507 13.98 -52.56 25.48
C ALA A 507 13.27 -51.95 26.69
N ILE A 508 12.89 -50.67 26.58
CA ILE A 508 12.16 -49.95 27.62
C ILE A 508 10.97 -49.23 26.96
N GLY A 509 9.79 -49.35 27.57
CA GLY A 509 8.52 -48.81 27.10
C GLY A 509 7.39 -49.84 27.16
N GLU A 510 6.16 -49.41 26.87
CA GLU A 510 5.02 -50.32 26.74
C GLU A 510 4.85 -50.77 25.27
N PRO A 511 4.61 -52.07 25.02
CA PRO A 511 4.34 -52.57 23.67
C PRO A 511 3.05 -51.94 23.12
N PRO A 512 3.01 -51.52 21.83
CA PRO A 512 3.98 -51.78 20.76
C PRO A 512 5.05 -50.68 20.57
N SER A 513 5.14 -49.70 21.47
CA SER A 513 6.03 -48.53 21.35
C SER A 513 7.42 -48.73 21.96
N GLU A 514 7.81 -49.98 22.22
CA GLU A 514 9.08 -50.33 22.85
C GLU A 514 10.28 -49.84 22.03
N ILE A 515 11.11 -49.04 22.69
CA ILE A 515 12.35 -48.55 22.10
C ILE A 515 13.46 -49.48 22.60
N ALA A 516 14.10 -50.15 21.65
CA ALA A 516 15.18 -51.11 21.89
C ALA A 516 16.55 -50.57 21.45
N TRP A 517 17.57 -50.81 22.28
CA TRP A 517 18.96 -50.47 21.98
C TRP A 517 19.48 -51.25 20.78
N GLY A 518 20.12 -50.56 19.84
CA GLY A 518 20.76 -51.16 18.65
C GLY A 518 19.82 -51.77 17.60
N ARG A 519 18.50 -51.61 17.72
CA ARG A 519 17.53 -52.19 16.76
C ARG A 519 17.52 -51.49 15.40
N ASN A 520 17.46 -50.16 15.37
CA ASN A 520 17.52 -49.34 14.16
C ASN A 520 17.99 -47.91 14.47
N ALA A 521 18.28 -47.13 13.43
CA ALA A 521 18.74 -45.75 13.58
C ALA A 521 17.71 -44.84 14.28
N GLY A 522 16.40 -45.05 14.06
CA GLY A 522 15.36 -44.24 14.70
C GLY A 522 15.25 -44.47 16.21
N HIS A 523 15.43 -45.70 16.66
CA HIS A 523 15.46 -46.07 18.08
C HIS A 523 16.69 -45.45 18.75
N MET A 524 17.86 -45.60 18.13
CA MET A 524 19.10 -45.00 18.64
C MET A 524 19.00 -43.48 18.68
N ALA A 525 18.43 -42.84 17.65
CA ALA A 525 18.17 -41.41 17.65
C ALA A 525 17.25 -41.00 18.80
N ARG A 526 16.16 -41.74 19.07
CA ARG A 526 15.26 -41.41 20.18
C ARG A 526 15.87 -41.65 21.56
N ILE A 527 16.73 -42.65 21.72
CA ILE A 527 17.46 -42.93 22.96
C ILE A 527 18.49 -41.82 23.24
N THR A 528 19.24 -41.43 22.22
CA THR A 528 20.30 -40.42 22.34
C THR A 528 19.80 -38.98 22.23
N LEU A 529 18.53 -38.77 21.91
CA LEU A 529 17.96 -37.42 21.78
C LEU A 529 17.99 -36.70 23.13
N GLN A 530 18.85 -35.69 23.22
CA GLN A 530 18.89 -34.78 24.35
C GLN A 530 17.70 -33.83 24.26
N ARG A 531 16.87 -33.81 25.29
CA ARG A 531 15.76 -32.85 25.38
C ARG A 531 16.30 -31.46 25.68
N SER A 532 15.66 -30.45 25.10
CA SER A 532 15.97 -29.05 25.38
C SER A 532 15.96 -28.82 26.90
N TYR A 533 17.04 -28.27 27.42
CA TYR A 533 17.10 -27.88 28.81
C TYR A 533 16.11 -26.75 29.08
N ARG A 534 15.40 -26.83 30.21
CA ARG A 534 14.43 -25.83 30.64
C ARG A 534 14.57 -25.61 32.13
N ILE A 535 14.73 -24.36 32.54
CA ILE A 535 14.64 -23.95 33.94
C ILE A 535 13.43 -23.03 34.09
N ALA A 536 12.64 -23.25 35.14
CA ALA A 536 11.49 -22.44 35.48
C ALA A 536 11.69 -21.91 36.90
N ILE A 537 11.58 -20.59 37.08
CA ILE A 537 11.79 -19.93 38.36
C ILE A 537 10.52 -19.14 38.69
N HIS A 538 9.92 -19.40 39.86
CA HIS A 538 8.73 -18.68 40.29
C HIS A 538 9.06 -17.21 40.61
N ALA A 539 8.13 -16.29 40.37
CA ALA A 539 8.32 -14.87 40.63
C ALA A 539 8.71 -14.57 42.09
N ASP A 540 8.19 -15.34 43.06
CA ASP A 540 8.54 -15.16 44.49
C ASP A 540 9.99 -15.47 44.82
N ALA A 541 10.67 -16.30 44.02
CA ALA A 541 12.10 -16.52 44.21
C ALA A 541 12.95 -15.34 43.70
N LEU A 542 12.37 -14.50 42.82
CA LEU A 542 13.04 -13.39 42.16
C LEU A 542 12.69 -12.02 42.77
N LEU A 543 11.48 -11.89 43.32
CA LEU A 543 11.03 -10.75 44.09
C LEU A 543 11.41 -11.02 45.55
N GLY A 544 12.42 -10.34 46.08
CA GLY A 544 12.90 -10.54 47.45
C GLY A 544 11.75 -10.56 48.49
N GLN A 545 11.93 -11.33 49.57
CA GLN A 545 10.94 -11.40 50.64
C GLN A 545 10.69 -10.00 51.22
N ARG A 546 9.41 -9.67 51.37
CA ARG A 546 8.92 -8.35 51.78
C ARG A 546 9.32 -7.97 53.20
#